data_AF-A0A7W0ZR52-F1
#
_entry.id   AF-A0A7W0ZR52-F1
#
_cell.length_a   1.000
_cell.length_b   1.000
_cell.length_c   1.000
_cell.angle_alpha   90.00
_cell.angle_beta   90.00
_cell.angle_gamma   90.00
#
_symmetry.space_group_name_H-M   'P 1'
#
loop_
_entity.id
_entity.type
_entity.pdbx_description
1 polymer ?
#
loop_
_entity_poly.entity_id
_entity_poly.type
_entity_poly.pdbx_seq_one_letter_code
_entity_poly.pdbx_strand_id
1 'polypeptide(L)'
;DVGGAVEFGVGLERNQILFGLTRKLEVWDAVSARPLLRLQLQLPPPPRSVGAAHGHLWVTRPGSDEVFVYRLSDGRPFRHYVGAAVEDVVCHPASPLIVLITPRGLVRLHCFAHSLTVVDAPWTPGMPLAQLVAGDDVSLLGIGDADEEPWRVPIGGAGAPVVAGEAPESAEPVLATAADKLRAMREKAQAASDANAPHAASTASWANAAAAPPSTAHAPRVRAWREPVAAFGLELVRGVDGEVPVVPVDCELGDLAHRLALSSTARRALVSLYAIYLVGEPALSIARLSHALGDWTEALGQGDLGALALLRRRGGKVGLRSSVTDHLDGHAPRAIRIIGGAATAPRPGVTRLAREGKSDAAIETELATLLGRIAVLHGSASRGVLEARMHGATVLALAAPRERPEPWPRDAGLIVVADADVPPWVAALAPTAS
;
A
#
# COMPACT_ATOMS: atom_id res chain seq x y z
N ASP A 1 -40.53 -9.96 7.56
CA ASP A 1 -41.11 -8.77 8.18
C ASP A 1 -40.04 -8.12 9.05
N VAL A 2 -39.63 -6.89 8.74
CA VAL A 2 -38.55 -6.15 9.44
C VAL A 2 -39.05 -5.44 10.70
N GLY A 3 -40.35 -5.52 11.01
CA GLY A 3 -40.94 -5.01 12.25
C GLY A 3 -41.10 -3.49 12.32
N GLY A 4 -41.05 -2.80 11.17
CA GLY A 4 -41.25 -1.35 11.05
C GLY A 4 -41.15 -0.86 9.60
N ALA A 5 -41.55 0.39 9.34
CA ALA A 5 -41.39 0.98 8.01
C ALA A 5 -39.90 1.20 7.70
N VAL A 6 -39.49 0.79 6.49
CA VAL A 6 -38.13 1.01 5.98
C VAL A 6 -38.03 2.44 5.46
N GLU A 7 -37.15 3.23 6.06
CA GLU A 7 -36.80 4.58 5.60
C GLU A 7 -35.75 4.51 4.48
N PHE A 8 -34.77 3.62 4.60
CA PHE A 8 -33.76 3.38 3.58
C PHE A 8 -33.14 1.98 3.71
N GLY A 9 -32.52 1.50 2.64
CA GLY A 9 -31.71 0.29 2.62
C GLY A 9 -30.41 0.55 1.87
N VAL A 10 -29.28 0.14 2.45
CA VAL A 10 -27.96 0.32 1.83
C VAL A 10 -27.19 -1.00 1.83
N GLY A 11 -26.66 -1.39 0.67
CA GLY A 11 -25.79 -2.55 0.55
C GLY A 11 -24.44 -2.30 1.23
N LEU A 12 -24.02 -3.24 2.06
CA LEU A 12 -22.70 -3.29 2.69
C LEU A 12 -21.86 -4.41 2.06
N GLU A 13 -20.63 -4.60 2.55
CA GLU A 13 -19.81 -5.74 2.15
C GLU A 13 -20.39 -7.08 2.63
N ARG A 14 -19.88 -8.19 2.07
CA ARG A 14 -20.15 -9.56 2.54
C ARG A 14 -21.64 -9.94 2.55
N ASN A 15 -22.38 -9.54 1.51
CA ASN A 15 -23.81 -9.79 1.37
C ASN A 15 -24.63 -9.24 2.55
N GLN A 16 -24.22 -8.12 3.14
CA GLN A 16 -24.97 -7.48 4.21
C GLN A 16 -25.77 -6.28 3.69
N ILE A 17 -26.91 -5.99 4.32
CA ILE A 17 -27.73 -4.81 4.03
C ILE A 17 -27.98 -4.08 5.35
N LEU A 18 -27.76 -2.77 5.38
CA LEU A 18 -28.18 -1.91 6.48
C LEU A 18 -29.59 -1.37 6.19
N PHE A 19 -30.53 -1.66 7.07
CA PHE A 19 -31.85 -1.03 7.05
C PHE A 19 -31.94 0.10 8.07
N GLY A 20 -32.34 1.28 7.57
CA GLY A 20 -32.86 2.36 8.39
C GLY A 20 -34.35 2.15 8.60
N LEU A 21 -34.74 1.81 9.82
CA LEU A 21 -36.13 1.68 10.24
C LEU A 21 -36.48 2.87 11.14
N THR A 22 -37.76 3.25 11.22
CA THR A 22 -38.23 4.46 11.94
C THR A 22 -37.71 4.65 13.38
N ARG A 23 -37.24 3.58 14.05
CA ARG A 23 -36.73 3.63 15.42
C ARG A 23 -35.39 2.93 15.65
N LYS A 24 -34.79 2.35 14.61
CA LYS A 24 -33.57 1.54 14.75
C LYS A 24 -32.84 1.36 13.44
N LEU A 25 -31.53 1.12 13.55
CA LEU A 25 -30.66 0.74 12.45
C LEU A 25 -30.26 -0.72 12.66
N GLU A 26 -30.44 -1.55 11.63
CA GLU A 26 -30.12 -2.98 11.71
C GLU A 26 -29.36 -3.44 10.48
N VAL A 27 -28.26 -4.16 10.70
CA VAL A 27 -27.53 -4.87 9.66
C VAL A 27 -28.10 -6.27 9.55
N TRP A 28 -28.44 -6.67 8.33
CA TRP A 28 -29.01 -7.96 7.99
C TRP A 28 -28.05 -8.71 7.07
N ASP A 29 -28.01 -10.03 7.22
CA ASP A 29 -27.45 -10.90 6.19
C ASP A 29 -28.47 -11.04 5.06
N ALA A 30 -28.11 -10.58 3.86
CA ALA A 30 -28.99 -10.60 2.69
C ALA A 30 -29.29 -12.03 2.22
N VAL A 31 -28.39 -12.99 2.49
CA VAL A 31 -28.58 -14.38 2.06
C VAL A 31 -29.59 -15.09 2.95
N SER A 32 -29.41 -15.06 4.27
CA SER A 32 -30.33 -15.71 5.20
C SER A 32 -31.55 -14.86 5.59
N ALA A 33 -31.57 -13.58 5.21
CA ALA A 33 -32.55 -12.59 5.63
C ALA A 33 -32.71 -12.51 7.16
N ARG A 34 -31.59 -12.62 7.89
CA ARG A 34 -31.56 -12.54 9.36
C ARG A 34 -30.88 -11.26 9.85
N PRO A 35 -31.39 -10.62 10.90
CA PRO A 35 -30.70 -9.52 11.55
C PRO A 35 -29.42 -10.04 12.21
N LEU A 36 -28.30 -9.34 11.99
CA LEU A 36 -26.99 -9.65 12.56
C LEU A 36 -26.63 -8.72 13.71
N LEU A 37 -26.87 -7.42 13.52
CA LEU A 37 -26.40 -6.38 14.44
C LEU A 37 -27.36 -5.20 14.46
N ARG A 38 -27.62 -4.66 15.65
CA ARG A 38 -28.31 -3.38 15.82
C ARG A 38 -27.28 -2.27 16.05
N LEU A 39 -27.34 -1.22 15.23
CA LEU A 39 -26.44 -0.08 15.33
C LEU A 39 -27.10 1.08 16.11
N GLN A 40 -26.31 1.79 16.89
CA GLN A 40 -26.73 3.01 17.61
C GLN A 40 -26.02 4.22 16.99
N LEU A 41 -26.40 4.57 15.74
CA LEU A 41 -25.89 5.77 15.08
C LEU A 41 -26.91 6.91 15.20
N GLN A 42 -26.44 8.08 15.62
CA GLN A 42 -27.26 9.30 15.60
C GLN A 42 -27.17 9.92 14.21
N LEU A 43 -28.05 9.51 13.30
CA LEU A 43 -28.12 10.08 11.96
C LEU A 43 -28.80 11.46 12.01
N PRO A 44 -28.48 12.38 11.08
CA PRO A 44 -29.25 13.60 10.89
C PRO A 44 -30.74 13.28 10.65
N PRO A 45 -31.67 14.20 10.99
CA PRO A 45 -33.09 13.98 10.74
C PRO A 45 -33.40 13.92 9.22
N PRO A 46 -34.48 13.21 8.81
CA PRO A 46 -34.95 13.23 7.42
C PRO A 46 -35.46 14.63 7.01
N PRO A 47 -35.46 14.97 5.70
CA PRO A 47 -34.99 14.16 4.57
C PRO A 47 -33.45 14.08 4.52
N ARG A 48 -32.93 12.90 4.15
CA ARG A 48 -31.48 12.63 4.06
C ARG A 48 -31.20 11.55 3.03
N SER A 49 -30.03 11.63 2.41
CA SER A 49 -29.48 10.58 1.55
C SER A 49 -28.44 9.80 2.32
N VAL A 50 -28.43 8.48 2.16
CA VAL A 50 -27.55 7.57 2.90
C VAL A 50 -26.95 6.58 1.92
N GLY A 51 -25.65 6.32 2.05
CA GLY A 51 -24.99 5.26 1.30
C GLY A 51 -23.77 4.71 2.04
N ALA A 52 -23.14 3.71 1.43
CA ALA A 52 -22.05 2.97 2.04
C ALA A 52 -20.72 3.24 1.32
N ALA A 53 -19.66 3.20 2.11
CA ALA A 53 -18.27 3.11 1.66
C ALA A 53 -17.58 2.01 2.49
N HIS A 54 -16.35 1.62 2.14
CA HIS A 54 -15.63 0.52 2.79
C HIS A 54 -15.53 0.75 4.30
N GLY A 55 -16.30 -0.02 5.09
CA GLY A 55 -16.37 0.09 6.55
C GLY A 55 -17.04 1.35 7.11
N HIS A 56 -17.69 2.16 6.27
CA HIS A 56 -18.29 3.44 6.67
C HIS A 56 -19.70 3.62 6.09
N LEU A 57 -20.51 4.41 6.78
CA LEU A 57 -21.77 4.95 6.29
C LEU A 57 -21.60 6.44 6.04
N TRP A 58 -22.03 6.95 4.89
CA TRP A 58 -22.10 8.39 4.66
C TRP A 58 -23.56 8.85 4.67
N VAL A 59 -23.77 10.08 5.13
CA VAL A 59 -25.09 10.73 5.16
C VAL A 59 -24.97 12.19 4.74
N THR A 60 -25.87 12.62 3.87
CA THR A 60 -26.01 14.02 3.44
C THR A 60 -27.46 14.48 3.60
N ARG A 61 -27.67 15.80 3.64
CA ARG A 61 -29.01 16.39 3.63
C ARG A 61 -29.18 17.22 2.36
N PRO A 62 -30.36 17.21 1.72
CA PRO A 62 -30.63 18.04 0.55
C PRO A 62 -30.30 19.51 0.83
N GLY A 63 -29.55 20.14 -0.08
CA GLY A 63 -29.15 21.56 0.03
C GLY A 63 -28.08 21.87 1.07
N SER A 64 -27.57 20.89 1.80
CA SER A 64 -26.50 21.08 2.80
C SER A 64 -25.13 20.91 2.16
N ASP A 65 -24.13 21.65 2.63
CA ASP A 65 -22.71 21.45 2.30
C ASP A 65 -22.00 20.49 3.28
N GLU A 66 -22.78 19.77 4.08
CA GLU A 66 -22.30 18.91 5.15
C GLU A 66 -22.44 17.45 4.76
N VAL A 67 -21.37 16.68 5.03
CA VAL A 67 -21.36 15.23 4.90
C VAL A 67 -20.96 14.62 6.24
N PHE A 68 -21.77 13.70 6.73
CA PHE A 68 -21.47 12.92 7.93
C PHE A 68 -20.96 11.54 7.50
N VAL A 69 -19.81 11.13 8.02
CA VAL A 69 -19.25 9.80 7.84
C VAL A 69 -19.25 9.09 9.19
N TYR A 70 -19.90 7.93 9.27
CA TYR A 70 -19.93 7.09 10.47
C TYR A 70 -19.07 5.86 10.24
N ARG A 71 -18.12 5.62 11.14
CA ARG A 71 -17.35 4.38 11.12
C ARG A 71 -18.20 3.24 11.65
N LEU A 72 -18.41 2.19 10.86
CA LEU A 72 -19.33 1.10 11.25
C LEU A 72 -18.81 0.24 12.41
N SER A 73 -17.51 0.26 12.69
CA SER A 73 -16.92 -0.56 13.77
C SER A 73 -17.29 -0.08 15.17
N ASP A 74 -17.48 1.24 15.36
CA ASP A 74 -17.73 1.85 16.68
C ASP A 74 -18.80 2.94 16.66
N GLY A 75 -19.34 3.27 15.47
CA GLY A 75 -20.37 4.27 15.28
C GLY A 75 -19.91 5.72 15.39
N ARG A 76 -18.59 5.99 15.49
CA ARG A 76 -18.09 7.35 15.65
C ARG A 76 -18.43 8.20 14.42
N PRO A 77 -19.05 9.38 14.60
CA PRO A 77 -19.34 10.30 13.52
C PRO A 77 -18.15 11.22 13.23
N PHE A 78 -17.99 11.57 11.95
CA PHE A 78 -17.05 12.56 11.45
C PHE A 78 -17.81 13.49 10.51
N ARG A 79 -17.79 14.79 10.81
CA ARG A 79 -18.49 15.81 10.02
C ARG A 79 -17.50 16.52 9.10
N HIS A 80 -17.88 16.67 7.85
CA HIS A 80 -17.09 17.33 6.81
C HIS A 80 -17.89 18.46 6.18
N TYR A 81 -17.23 19.58 5.90
CA TYR A 81 -17.79 20.71 5.18
C TYR A 81 -17.17 20.79 3.80
N VAL A 82 -17.99 20.67 2.77
CA VAL A 82 -17.56 20.62 1.36
C VAL A 82 -17.42 22.03 0.78
N GLY A 83 -18.07 23.02 1.40
CA GLY A 83 -18.06 24.42 0.98
C GLY A 83 -19.07 24.75 -0.13
N ALA A 84 -19.86 23.78 -0.59
CA ALA A 84 -20.99 23.93 -1.48
C ALA A 84 -22.02 22.82 -1.23
N ALA A 85 -23.29 23.08 -1.55
CA ALA A 85 -24.36 22.10 -1.38
C ALA A 85 -24.04 20.80 -2.13
N VAL A 86 -24.23 19.66 -1.46
CA VAL A 86 -24.07 18.33 -2.05
C VAL A 86 -25.34 17.97 -2.79
N GLU A 87 -25.24 17.84 -4.11
CA GLU A 87 -26.35 17.50 -5.00
C GLU A 87 -26.54 16.00 -5.10
N ASP A 88 -25.43 15.26 -5.20
CA ASP A 88 -25.42 13.80 -5.31
C ASP A 88 -24.08 13.21 -4.84
N VAL A 89 -24.02 11.89 -4.62
CA VAL A 89 -22.84 11.18 -4.11
C VAL A 89 -22.60 9.90 -4.90
N VAL A 90 -21.47 9.83 -5.59
CA VAL A 90 -20.99 8.63 -6.28
C VAL A 90 -20.15 7.81 -5.30
N CYS A 91 -20.54 6.55 -5.09
CA CYS A 91 -19.85 5.67 -4.15
C CYS A 91 -19.90 4.21 -4.59
N HIS A 92 -19.02 3.41 -4.00
CA HIS A 92 -18.96 1.96 -4.14
C HIS A 92 -18.65 1.36 -2.77
N PRO A 93 -19.39 0.34 -2.29
CA PRO A 93 -19.26 -0.18 -0.93
C PRO A 93 -17.89 -0.80 -0.63
N ALA A 94 -17.15 -1.23 -1.66
CA ALA A 94 -15.77 -1.72 -1.53
C ALA A 94 -14.70 -0.62 -1.57
N SER A 95 -15.07 0.65 -1.83
CA SER A 95 -14.14 1.79 -1.90
C SER A 95 -14.19 2.60 -0.60
N PRO A 96 -13.04 3.00 -0.01
CA PRO A 96 -13.02 3.94 1.09
C PRO A 96 -13.24 5.40 0.64
N LEU A 97 -13.47 5.63 -0.65
CA LEU A 97 -13.62 6.95 -1.27
C LEU A 97 -15.06 7.16 -1.74
N ILE A 98 -15.60 8.34 -1.48
CA ILE A 98 -16.82 8.83 -2.13
C ILE A 98 -16.51 10.10 -2.93
N VAL A 99 -17.27 10.34 -3.98
CA VAL A 99 -17.20 11.57 -4.76
C VAL A 99 -18.50 12.33 -4.58
N LEU A 100 -18.39 13.54 -4.05
CA LEU A 100 -19.48 14.46 -3.78
C LEU A 100 -19.63 15.37 -5.00
N ILE A 101 -20.83 15.39 -5.56
CA ILE A 101 -21.19 16.25 -6.68
C ILE A 101 -21.75 17.56 -6.09
N THR A 102 -21.18 18.69 -6.51
CA THR A 102 -21.58 20.02 -6.06
C THR A 102 -21.69 20.98 -7.23
N PRO A 103 -22.37 22.14 -7.08
CA PRO A 103 -22.37 23.20 -8.09
C PRO A 103 -20.98 23.74 -8.43
N ARG A 104 -19.98 23.53 -7.57
CA ARG A 104 -18.60 23.98 -7.76
C ARG A 104 -17.69 22.91 -8.38
N GLY A 105 -18.24 21.75 -8.72
CA GLY A 105 -17.49 20.62 -9.25
C GLY A 105 -17.45 19.42 -8.30
N LEU A 106 -16.50 18.53 -8.56
CA LEU A 106 -16.39 17.23 -7.90
C LEU A 106 -15.41 17.28 -6.72
N VAL A 107 -15.82 16.76 -5.58
CA VAL A 107 -14.97 16.66 -4.38
C VAL A 107 -14.89 15.21 -3.92
N ARG A 108 -13.69 14.65 -3.90
CA ARG A 108 -13.41 13.34 -3.31
C ARG A 108 -13.25 13.46 -1.80
N LEU A 109 -13.98 12.65 -1.05
CA LEU A 109 -13.77 12.44 0.39
C LEU A 109 -13.19 11.05 0.64
N HIS A 110 -12.04 10.99 1.29
CA HIS A 110 -11.50 9.74 1.81
C HIS A 110 -12.10 9.44 3.19
N CYS A 111 -12.95 8.43 3.30
CA CYS A 111 -13.71 8.14 4.53
C CYS A 111 -12.83 7.73 5.70
N PHE A 112 -11.73 7.00 5.47
CA PHE A 112 -10.78 6.61 6.52
C PHE A 112 -9.81 7.74 6.92
N ALA A 113 -9.24 8.45 5.94
CA ALA A 113 -8.26 9.51 6.19
C ALA A 113 -8.90 10.87 6.51
N HIS A 114 -10.22 11.00 6.32
CA HIS A 114 -10.97 12.23 6.57
C HIS A 114 -10.44 13.45 5.80
N SER A 115 -9.96 13.22 4.57
CA SER A 115 -9.39 14.25 3.69
C SER A 115 -10.30 14.53 2.50
N LEU A 116 -10.53 15.81 2.21
CA LEU A 116 -11.23 16.30 1.02
C LEU A 116 -10.22 16.70 -0.06
N THR A 117 -10.52 16.41 -1.32
CA THR A 117 -9.70 16.82 -2.46
C THR A 117 -10.59 17.10 -3.66
N VAL A 118 -10.36 18.22 -4.34
CA VAL A 118 -11.04 18.51 -5.62
C VAL A 118 -10.59 17.48 -6.66
N VAL A 119 -11.53 16.97 -7.45
CA VAL A 119 -11.25 16.06 -8.57
C VAL A 119 -11.29 16.87 -9.86
N ASP A 120 -10.15 16.91 -10.55
CA ASP A 120 -10.07 17.46 -11.90
C ASP A 120 -10.50 16.37 -12.90
N ALA A 121 -11.67 16.54 -13.50
CA ALA A 121 -12.28 15.61 -14.44
C ALA A 121 -13.12 16.39 -15.45
N PRO A 122 -13.30 15.88 -16.68
CA PRO A 122 -14.14 16.51 -17.71
C PRO A 122 -15.65 16.30 -17.43
N TRP A 123 -16.07 16.56 -16.20
CA TRP A 123 -17.46 16.43 -15.77
C TRP A 123 -18.21 17.74 -15.97
N THR A 124 -19.47 17.63 -16.40
CA THR A 124 -20.43 18.71 -16.47
C THR A 124 -21.69 18.35 -15.69
N PRO A 125 -22.41 19.33 -15.11
CA PRO A 125 -23.67 19.06 -14.41
C PRO A 125 -24.65 18.25 -15.26
N GLY A 126 -25.23 17.21 -14.66
CA GLY A 126 -26.12 16.27 -15.34
C GLY A 126 -25.44 15.05 -15.97
N MET A 127 -24.11 15.07 -16.13
CA MET A 127 -23.38 13.92 -16.66
C MET A 127 -23.41 12.73 -15.68
N PRO A 128 -23.76 11.52 -16.14
CA PRO A 128 -23.77 10.33 -15.30
C PRO A 128 -22.34 9.93 -14.91
N LEU A 129 -22.18 9.56 -13.63
CA LEU A 129 -20.90 9.16 -13.06
C LEU A 129 -21.00 7.78 -12.40
N ALA A 130 -19.90 7.04 -12.44
CA ALA A 130 -19.78 5.76 -11.73
C ALA A 130 -18.37 5.62 -11.12
N GLN A 131 -18.28 4.84 -10.04
CA GLN A 131 -16.99 4.48 -9.44
C GLN A 131 -16.63 3.04 -9.79
N LEU A 132 -15.46 2.85 -10.41
CA LEU A 132 -14.89 1.54 -10.70
C LEU A 132 -13.82 1.20 -9.65
N VAL A 133 -13.97 0.05 -9.00
CA VAL A 133 -13.01 -0.48 -8.03
C VAL A 133 -12.38 -1.76 -8.58
N ALA A 134 -11.07 -1.73 -8.82
CA ALA A 134 -10.30 -2.85 -9.36
C ALA A 134 -9.08 -3.14 -8.47
N GLY A 135 -9.27 -4.00 -7.46
CA GLY A 135 -8.24 -4.23 -6.44
C GLY A 135 -8.05 -3.00 -5.56
N ASP A 136 -6.83 -2.46 -5.54
CA ASP A 136 -6.48 -1.25 -4.79
C ASP A 136 -6.68 0.03 -5.63
N ASP A 137 -6.91 -0.10 -6.94
CA ASP A 137 -7.12 1.03 -7.82
C ASP A 137 -8.60 1.42 -7.87
N VAL A 138 -8.87 2.72 -7.70
CA VAL A 138 -10.21 3.29 -7.75
C VAL A 138 -10.24 4.38 -8.80
N SER A 139 -11.20 4.31 -9.71
CA SER A 139 -11.36 5.30 -10.76
C SER A 139 -12.78 5.84 -10.80
N LEU A 140 -12.90 7.13 -11.11
CA LEU A 140 -14.15 7.74 -11.51
C LEU A 140 -14.31 7.58 -13.02
N LEU A 141 -15.49 7.16 -13.43
CA LEU A 141 -15.91 7.06 -14.82
C LEU A 141 -17.02 8.05 -15.07
N GLY A 142 -17.02 8.66 -16.25
CA GLY A 142 -18.15 9.43 -16.76
C GLY A 142 -18.24 9.28 -18.27
N ILE A 143 -19.41 9.58 -18.82
CA ILE A 143 -19.67 9.55 -20.26
C ILE A 143 -20.40 10.84 -20.62
N GLY A 144 -19.80 11.65 -21.50
CA GLY A 144 -20.47 12.83 -22.05
C GLY A 144 -21.51 12.45 -23.08
N ASP A 145 -22.50 13.33 -23.30
CA ASP A 145 -23.60 13.09 -24.24
C ASP A 145 -23.13 12.84 -25.69
N ALA A 146 -21.95 13.35 -26.05
CA ALA A 146 -21.35 13.22 -27.38
C ALA A 146 -20.17 12.23 -27.44
N ASP A 147 -19.78 11.63 -26.30
CA ASP A 147 -18.62 10.76 -26.24
C ASP A 147 -19.04 9.30 -26.46
N GLU A 148 -18.41 8.61 -27.42
CA GLU A 148 -18.65 7.18 -27.66
C GLU A 148 -17.97 6.29 -26.59
N GLU A 149 -16.94 6.80 -25.91
CA GLU A 149 -16.19 6.08 -24.89
C GLU A 149 -16.20 6.82 -23.54
N PRO A 150 -16.36 6.10 -22.40
CA PRO A 150 -16.32 6.74 -21.09
C PRO A 150 -14.90 7.21 -20.77
N TRP A 151 -14.77 8.44 -20.30
CA TRP A 151 -13.52 8.93 -19.73
C TRP A 151 -13.28 8.32 -18.35
N ARG A 152 -12.01 8.27 -17.94
CA ARG A 152 -11.58 7.65 -16.69
C ARG A 152 -10.54 8.50 -15.98
N VAL A 153 -10.81 8.83 -14.71
CA VAL A 153 -9.88 9.56 -13.84
C VAL A 153 -9.54 8.70 -12.62
N PRO A 154 -8.26 8.43 -12.33
CA PRO A 154 -7.86 7.72 -11.13
C PRO A 154 -8.10 8.59 -9.89
N ILE A 155 -8.88 8.09 -8.94
CA ILE A 155 -9.21 8.78 -7.69
C ILE A 155 -8.68 8.05 -6.45
N GLY A 156 -8.19 6.81 -6.59
CA GLY A 156 -7.46 6.07 -5.56
C GLY A 156 -6.50 5.05 -6.18
N GLY A 157 -5.55 4.55 -5.38
CA GLY A 157 -4.52 3.62 -5.83
C GLY A 157 -3.29 4.31 -6.41
N ALA A 158 -2.48 3.56 -7.17
CA ALA A 158 -1.14 4.02 -7.60
C ALA A 158 -1.17 5.14 -8.65
N GLY A 159 -2.29 5.28 -9.37
CA GLY A 159 -2.48 6.30 -10.39
C GLY A 159 -3.11 7.61 -9.90
N ALA A 160 -3.60 7.66 -8.66
CA ALA A 160 -4.32 8.82 -8.16
C ALA A 160 -3.36 9.95 -7.75
N PRO A 161 -3.73 11.22 -7.95
CA PRO A 161 -2.93 12.35 -7.47
C PRO A 161 -2.73 12.24 -5.96
N VAL A 162 -1.47 12.39 -5.55
CA VAL A 162 -1.08 12.37 -4.13
C VAL A 162 -1.75 13.54 -3.45
N VAL A 163 -2.45 13.26 -2.35
CA VAL A 163 -2.98 14.32 -1.49
C VAL A 163 -1.78 15.01 -0.85
N ALA A 164 -1.42 16.18 -1.37
CA ALA A 164 -0.56 17.10 -0.62
C ALA A 164 -1.35 17.51 0.62
N GLY A 165 -1.01 16.90 1.76
CA GLY A 165 -1.63 17.22 3.04
C GLY A 165 -1.16 18.56 3.54
N GLU A 166 -1.64 19.66 2.96
CA GLU A 166 -1.71 20.92 3.70
C GLU A 166 -2.90 20.80 4.63
N ALA A 167 -2.62 20.39 5.87
CA ALA A 167 -3.61 20.42 6.93
C ALA A 167 -4.08 21.87 7.10
N PRO A 168 -5.39 22.15 7.05
CA PRO A 168 -5.88 23.47 7.43
C PRO A 168 -5.54 23.69 8.91
N GLU A 169 -4.84 24.78 9.22
CA GLU A 169 -4.59 25.23 10.58
C GLU A 169 -5.93 25.36 11.32
N SER A 170 -6.29 24.33 12.08
CA SER A 170 -7.39 24.40 13.04
C SER A 170 -6.93 25.27 14.20
N ALA A 171 -7.43 26.51 14.27
CA ALA A 171 -7.30 27.34 15.45
C ALA A 171 -8.03 26.69 16.63
N GLU A 172 -7.27 26.10 17.56
CA GLU A 172 -7.75 25.67 18.88
C GLU A 172 -6.88 26.27 20.00
N PRO A 173 -7.46 26.54 21.19
CA PRO A 173 -6.87 27.40 22.22
C PRO A 173 -5.71 26.75 22.96
N VAL A 174 -4.72 27.56 23.31
CA VAL A 174 -3.50 27.15 24.01
C VAL A 174 -3.81 26.64 25.42
N LEU A 175 -3.78 25.32 25.59
CA LEU A 175 -3.59 24.65 26.87
C LEU A 175 -2.23 23.96 26.86
N ALA A 176 -1.35 24.36 27.79
CA ALA A 176 -0.02 23.79 27.95
C ALA A 176 -0.10 22.27 28.10
N THR A 177 0.61 21.55 27.23
CA THR A 177 0.46 20.10 27.11
C THR A 177 1.42 19.36 28.05
N ALA A 178 1.14 18.09 28.35
CA ALA A 178 2.02 17.22 29.12
C ALA A 178 3.43 17.08 28.50
N ALA A 179 3.59 17.41 27.22
CA ALA A 179 4.89 17.47 26.54
C ALA A 179 5.78 18.60 27.06
N ASP A 180 5.21 19.74 27.46
CA ASP A 180 5.95 20.86 28.03
C ASP A 180 6.50 20.52 29.42
N LYS A 181 5.76 19.70 30.19
CA LYS A 181 6.21 19.16 31.48
C LYS A 181 7.30 18.09 31.33
N LEU A 182 7.23 17.25 30.29
CA LEU A 182 8.24 16.24 29.99
C LEU A 182 9.54 16.85 29.45
N ARG A 183 9.47 17.95 28.69
CA ARG A 183 10.64 18.72 28.25
C ARG A 183 11.37 19.34 29.44
N ALA A 184 10.63 19.97 30.37
CA ALA A 184 11.19 20.52 31.60
C ALA A 184 11.81 19.46 32.55
N MET A 185 11.29 18.22 32.55
CA MET A 185 11.90 17.13 33.32
C MET A 185 13.16 16.56 32.66
N ARG A 186 13.22 16.50 31.32
CA ARG A 186 14.43 16.08 30.59
C ARG A 186 15.59 17.05 30.77
N GLU A 187 15.32 18.36 30.72
CA GLU A 187 16.35 19.39 30.95
C GLU A 187 16.94 19.32 32.37
N LYS A 188 16.12 18.95 33.37
CA LYS A 188 16.56 18.74 34.76
C LYS A 188 17.37 17.45 34.96
N ALA A 189 17.11 16.41 34.16
CA ALA A 189 17.85 15.14 34.21
C ALA A 189 19.19 15.22 33.46
N GLN A 190 19.25 15.99 32.36
CA GLN A 190 20.47 16.23 31.60
C GLN A 190 21.53 16.98 32.44
N ALA A 191 21.11 17.98 33.22
CA ALA A 191 21.99 18.74 34.11
C ALA A 191 22.60 17.93 35.27
N ALA A 192 22.06 16.74 35.57
CA ALA A 192 22.60 15.83 36.58
C ALA A 192 23.58 14.78 36.01
N SER A 193 23.60 14.60 34.68
CA SER A 193 24.41 13.58 34.00
C SER A 193 25.81 14.08 33.59
N ASP A 194 26.04 15.40 33.59
CA ASP A 194 27.31 16.01 33.15
C ASP A 194 28.39 16.05 34.25
N ALA A 195 28.12 15.48 35.43
CA ALA A 195 29.02 15.54 36.60
C ALA A 195 29.93 14.30 36.79
N ASN A 196 29.91 13.29 35.92
CA ASN A 196 30.80 12.12 36.06
C ASN A 196 31.16 11.51 34.69
N ALA A 197 32.34 11.86 34.18
CA ALA A 197 33.01 11.12 33.13
C ALA A 197 34.48 10.90 33.49
N PRO A 198 35.02 9.71 33.20
CA PRO A 198 36.30 9.66 32.51
C PRO A 198 36.34 8.69 31.32
N HIS A 199 37.03 9.15 30.27
CA HIS A 199 38.04 8.50 29.39
C HIS A 199 38.14 6.95 29.34
N ALA A 200 38.46 6.26 28.24
CA ALA A 200 39.08 6.60 26.96
C ALA A 200 38.94 5.44 25.94
N ALA A 201 39.04 5.79 24.65
CA ALA A 201 39.67 5.10 23.51
C ALA A 201 39.55 3.58 23.29
N SER A 202 39.11 3.17 22.08
CA SER A 202 39.75 2.10 21.33
C SER A 202 39.35 2.11 19.84
N THR A 203 40.33 2.33 18.98
CA THR A 203 40.34 2.18 17.52
C THR A 203 40.74 0.76 17.11
N ALA A 204 40.01 0.13 16.17
CA ALA A 204 40.50 -0.87 15.20
C ALA A 204 39.35 -1.21 14.22
N SER A 205 39.40 -0.87 12.93
CA SER A 205 40.17 -1.51 11.84
C SER A 205 39.78 -2.97 11.56
N TRP A 206 38.82 -3.19 10.65
CA TRP A 206 38.68 -4.45 9.91
C TRP A 206 38.37 -4.15 8.44
N ALA A 207 39.40 -4.29 7.61
CA ALA A 207 39.31 -4.42 6.17
C ALA A 207 39.52 -5.90 5.79
N ASN A 208 38.83 -6.32 4.72
CA ASN A 208 38.95 -7.56 3.92
C ASN A 208 38.20 -8.83 4.38
N ALA A 209 37.25 -9.25 3.52
CA ALA A 209 37.06 -10.63 3.01
C ALA A 209 36.10 -10.54 1.80
N ALA A 210 36.57 -10.69 0.56
CA ALA A 210 36.88 -11.92 -0.19
C ALA A 210 35.67 -12.48 -0.99
N ALA A 211 35.96 -12.83 -2.24
CA ALA A 211 35.05 -13.10 -3.34
C ALA A 211 34.10 -14.31 -3.15
N ALA A 212 32.88 -14.20 -3.71
CA ALA A 212 31.91 -15.29 -3.77
C ALA A 212 32.07 -16.13 -5.06
N PRO A 213 31.91 -17.46 -5.01
CA PRO A 213 32.01 -18.34 -6.17
C PRO A 213 30.73 -18.32 -7.03
N PRO A 214 30.79 -18.76 -8.31
CA PRO A 214 29.65 -18.77 -9.21
C PRO A 214 28.58 -19.79 -8.81
N SER A 215 27.33 -19.33 -8.79
CA SER A 215 26.13 -20.12 -8.51
C SER A 215 25.88 -21.17 -9.60
N THR A 216 26.19 -22.44 -9.31
CA THR A 216 25.80 -23.59 -10.12
C THR A 216 24.30 -23.90 -9.97
N ALA A 217 23.64 -24.21 -11.09
CA ALA A 217 22.23 -24.56 -11.18
C ALA A 217 21.83 -25.62 -10.13
N HIS A 218 20.82 -25.28 -9.32
CA HIS A 218 20.26 -26.15 -8.28
C HIS A 218 19.56 -27.36 -8.90
N ALA A 219 20.12 -28.56 -8.69
CA ALA A 219 19.36 -29.80 -8.73
C ALA A 219 18.20 -29.71 -7.70
N PRO A 220 17.08 -30.43 -7.90
CA PRO A 220 15.91 -30.36 -7.00
C PRO A 220 16.28 -30.92 -5.62
N ARG A 221 16.80 -30.06 -4.75
CA ARG A 221 16.88 -30.34 -3.32
C ARG A 221 15.44 -30.45 -2.83
N VAL A 222 15.09 -31.63 -2.31
CA VAL A 222 13.84 -31.85 -1.60
C VAL A 222 13.70 -30.73 -0.56
N ARG A 223 12.60 -29.97 -0.62
CA ARG A 223 12.33 -28.78 0.21
C ARG A 223 12.05 -29.16 1.68
N ALA A 224 12.95 -29.91 2.30
CA ALA A 224 12.82 -30.49 3.63
C ALA A 224 12.64 -29.43 4.73
N TRP A 225 13.08 -28.20 4.49
CA TRP A 225 12.88 -27.07 5.41
C TRP A 225 11.40 -26.66 5.56
N ARG A 226 10.52 -27.01 4.61
CA ARG A 226 9.10 -26.60 4.66
C ARG A 226 8.29 -27.35 5.69
N GLU A 227 8.62 -28.61 5.96
CA GLU A 227 7.89 -29.45 6.90
C GLU A 227 7.89 -28.88 8.33
N PRO A 228 9.05 -28.53 8.94
CA PRO A 228 9.05 -27.89 10.26
C PRO A 228 8.38 -26.51 10.25
N VAL A 229 8.47 -25.76 9.14
CA VAL A 229 7.79 -24.46 9.01
C VAL A 229 6.26 -24.64 8.94
N ALA A 230 5.76 -25.64 8.22
CA ALA A 230 4.33 -25.95 8.15
C ALA A 230 3.80 -26.49 9.49
N ALA A 231 4.57 -27.32 10.20
CA ALA A 231 4.22 -27.79 11.54
C ALA A 231 4.02 -26.61 12.50
N PHE A 232 4.95 -25.65 12.51
CA PHE A 232 4.81 -24.40 13.25
C PHE A 232 3.58 -23.58 12.81
N GLY A 233 3.27 -23.56 11.52
CA GLY A 233 2.06 -22.92 10.99
C GLY A 233 0.77 -23.49 11.58
N LEU A 234 0.68 -24.82 11.72
CA LEU A 234 -0.46 -25.48 12.35
C LEU A 234 -0.61 -25.09 13.83
N GLU A 235 0.51 -24.98 14.56
CA GLU A 235 0.52 -24.54 15.97
C GLU A 235 0.02 -23.09 16.10
N LEU A 236 0.53 -22.17 15.25
CA LEU A 236 0.08 -20.78 15.21
C LEU A 236 -1.42 -20.65 14.90
N VAL A 237 -1.94 -21.45 13.97
CA VAL A 237 -3.37 -21.43 13.63
C VAL A 237 -4.22 -21.90 14.81
N ARG A 238 -3.76 -22.94 15.52
CA ARG A 238 -4.38 -23.44 16.75
C ARG A 238 -4.27 -22.46 17.93
N GLY A 239 -3.41 -21.46 17.83
CA GLY A 239 -3.15 -20.50 18.91
C GLY A 239 -2.28 -21.09 20.02
N VAL A 240 -1.45 -22.08 19.69
CA VAL A 240 -0.43 -22.61 20.58
C VAL A 240 0.80 -21.72 20.45
N ASP A 241 1.38 -21.36 21.60
CA ASP A 241 2.65 -20.65 21.64
C ASP A 241 3.77 -21.60 21.24
N GLY A 242 4.37 -21.35 20.08
CA GLY A 242 5.50 -22.11 19.54
C GLY A 242 6.68 -21.19 19.28
N GLU A 243 7.89 -21.73 19.38
CA GLU A 243 9.09 -21.01 18.96
C GLU A 243 9.18 -20.98 17.44
N VAL A 244 9.48 -19.81 16.87
CA VAL A 244 9.63 -19.66 15.41
C VAL A 244 10.81 -20.51 14.95
N PRO A 245 10.62 -21.46 14.02
CA PRO A 245 11.69 -22.36 13.59
C PRO A 245 12.84 -21.57 12.95
N VAL A 246 14.07 -21.96 13.29
CA VAL A 246 15.27 -21.38 12.68
C VAL A 246 15.39 -21.91 11.25
N VAL A 247 15.26 -21.01 10.28
CA VAL A 247 15.34 -21.35 8.86
C VAL A 247 16.79 -21.22 8.38
N PRO A 248 17.36 -22.28 7.75
CA PRO A 248 18.70 -22.24 7.19
C PRO A 248 18.86 -21.12 6.15
N VAL A 249 20.05 -20.53 6.05
CA VAL A 249 20.34 -19.46 5.08
C VAL A 249 20.34 -19.98 3.64
N ASP A 250 20.61 -21.26 3.43
CA ASP A 250 20.75 -21.90 2.12
C ASP A 250 19.43 -22.45 1.53
N CYS A 251 18.29 -22.10 2.12
CA CYS A 251 16.98 -22.35 1.53
C CYS A 251 16.36 -21.08 0.95
N GLU A 252 15.31 -21.22 0.14
CA GLU A 252 14.67 -20.10 -0.57
C GLU A 252 14.18 -19.00 0.38
N LEU A 253 13.66 -19.38 1.55
CA LEU A 253 13.18 -18.45 2.56
C LEU A 253 14.33 -17.72 3.28
N GLY A 254 15.43 -18.42 3.58
CA GLY A 254 16.63 -17.85 4.17
C GLY A 254 17.39 -16.94 3.22
N ASP A 255 17.54 -17.35 1.96
CA ASP A 255 18.15 -16.59 0.87
C ASP A 255 17.36 -15.31 0.59
N LEU A 256 16.02 -15.38 0.52
CA LEU A 256 15.19 -14.18 0.39
C LEU A 256 15.40 -13.20 1.55
N ALA A 257 15.38 -13.70 2.79
CA ALA A 257 15.57 -12.86 3.97
C ALA A 257 16.97 -12.22 4.00
N HIS A 258 18.00 -12.96 3.59
CA HIS A 258 19.36 -12.46 3.48
C HIS A 258 19.51 -11.41 2.38
N ARG A 259 18.98 -11.69 1.18
CA ARG A 259 19.01 -10.77 0.02
C ARG A 259 18.35 -9.44 0.33
N LEU A 260 17.23 -9.46 1.05
CA LEU A 260 16.50 -8.24 1.43
C LEU A 260 17.07 -7.57 2.70
N ALA A 261 18.18 -8.08 3.25
CA ALA A 261 18.81 -7.60 4.47
C ALA A 261 17.82 -7.46 5.65
N LEU A 262 16.86 -8.40 5.76
CA LEU A 262 15.82 -8.34 6.80
C LEU A 262 16.43 -8.46 8.19
N SER A 263 15.96 -7.61 9.11
CA SER A 263 16.23 -7.73 10.54
C SER A 263 15.80 -9.10 11.09
N SER A 264 16.30 -9.45 12.28
CA SER A 264 15.92 -10.72 12.94
C SER A 264 14.41 -10.80 13.19
N THR A 265 13.78 -9.69 13.60
CA THR A 265 12.33 -9.60 13.81
C THR A 265 11.57 -9.76 12.50
N ALA A 266 11.97 -9.05 11.44
CA ALA A 266 11.38 -9.18 10.10
C ALA A 266 11.50 -10.61 9.55
N ARG A 267 12.64 -11.26 9.75
CA ARG A 267 12.85 -12.66 9.36
C ARG A 267 11.89 -13.59 10.10
N ARG A 268 11.76 -13.45 11.42
CA ARG A 268 10.80 -14.25 12.21
C ARG A 268 9.36 -14.02 11.76
N ALA A 269 9.00 -12.79 11.44
CA ALA A 269 7.68 -12.44 10.90
C ALA A 269 7.44 -13.07 9.51
N LEU A 270 8.43 -13.02 8.61
CA LEU A 270 8.36 -13.65 7.29
C LEU A 270 8.16 -15.17 7.41
N VAL A 271 8.94 -15.84 8.28
CA VAL A 271 8.80 -17.28 8.56
C VAL A 271 7.40 -17.60 9.09
N SER A 272 6.91 -16.84 10.06
CA SER A 272 5.59 -17.06 10.67
C SER A 272 4.45 -16.88 9.67
N LEU A 273 4.53 -15.85 8.83
CA LEU A 273 3.51 -15.58 7.81
C LEU A 273 3.57 -16.58 6.64
N TYR A 274 4.75 -17.09 6.30
CA TYR A 274 4.85 -18.16 5.31
C TYR A 274 4.40 -19.51 5.88
N ALA A 275 4.66 -19.78 7.17
CA ALA A 275 4.18 -20.97 7.88
C ALA A 275 2.66 -21.11 7.83
N ILE A 276 1.91 -20.03 8.12
CA ILE A 276 0.45 -20.07 8.03
C ILE A 276 -0.04 -20.24 6.58
N TYR A 277 0.69 -19.70 5.60
CA TYR A 277 0.36 -19.87 4.19
C TYR A 277 0.51 -21.34 3.75
N LEU A 278 1.58 -22.02 4.18
CA LEU A 278 1.80 -23.45 3.87
C LEU A 278 0.68 -24.35 4.37
N VAL A 279 -0.04 -23.96 5.44
CA VAL A 279 -1.18 -24.71 6.00
C VAL A 279 -2.53 -24.25 5.45
N GLY A 280 -2.53 -23.41 4.41
CA GLY A 280 -3.72 -22.94 3.72
C GLY A 280 -4.37 -21.68 4.32
N GLU A 281 -3.77 -21.09 5.36
CA GLU A 281 -4.30 -19.88 5.98
C GLU A 281 -3.69 -18.61 5.37
N PRO A 282 -4.50 -17.75 4.71
CA PRO A 282 -3.98 -16.65 3.90
C PRO A 282 -3.47 -15.43 4.70
N ALA A 283 -3.84 -15.33 5.99
CA ALA A 283 -3.48 -14.21 6.87
C ALA A 283 -3.69 -14.55 8.36
N LEU A 284 -2.84 -13.98 9.23
CA LEU A 284 -2.90 -14.11 10.69
C LEU A 284 -3.51 -12.85 11.31
N SER A 285 -4.14 -12.94 12.49
CA SER A 285 -4.50 -11.71 13.22
C SER A 285 -3.25 -10.98 13.70
N ILE A 286 -3.28 -9.64 13.69
CA ILE A 286 -2.16 -8.80 14.13
C ILE A 286 -1.77 -9.10 15.59
N ALA A 287 -2.76 -9.29 16.47
CA ALA A 287 -2.54 -9.64 17.86
C ALA A 287 -1.81 -10.98 18.03
N ARG A 288 -2.13 -11.97 17.19
CA ARG A 288 -1.48 -13.28 17.28
C ARG A 288 -0.06 -13.26 16.71
N LEU A 289 0.16 -12.56 15.60
CA LEU A 289 1.51 -12.39 15.07
C LEU A 289 2.40 -11.63 16.07
N SER A 290 1.89 -10.54 16.65
CA SER A 290 2.66 -9.76 17.63
C SER A 290 3.01 -10.57 18.88
N HIS A 291 2.08 -11.38 19.39
CA HIS A 291 2.34 -12.32 20.47
C HIS A 291 3.45 -13.32 20.12
N ALA A 292 3.39 -13.96 18.94
CA ALA A 292 4.41 -14.91 18.49
C ALA A 292 5.80 -14.27 18.29
N LEU A 293 5.86 -12.99 17.94
CA LEU A 293 7.11 -12.26 17.75
C LEU A 293 7.67 -11.67 19.05
N GLY A 294 6.80 -11.40 20.03
CA GLY A 294 7.11 -10.60 21.21
C GLY A 294 7.19 -9.09 20.91
N ASP A 295 6.70 -8.65 19.74
CA ASP A 295 6.77 -7.27 19.27
C ASP A 295 5.64 -6.95 18.27
N TRP A 296 5.21 -5.68 18.22
CA TRP A 296 4.14 -5.21 17.35
C TRP A 296 4.62 -4.65 16.01
N THR A 297 5.89 -4.31 15.87
CA THR A 297 6.42 -3.53 14.73
C THR A 297 6.10 -4.18 13.37
N GLU A 298 6.46 -5.46 13.19
CA GLU A 298 6.17 -6.18 11.95
C GLU A 298 4.68 -6.51 11.77
N ALA A 299 3.99 -6.84 12.87
CA ALA A 299 2.57 -7.18 12.82
C ALA A 299 1.70 -6.00 12.38
N LEU A 300 2.09 -4.78 12.75
CA LEU A 300 1.47 -3.53 12.30
C LEU A 300 1.95 -3.09 10.91
N GLY A 301 2.94 -3.77 10.32
CA GLY A 301 3.56 -3.39 9.06
C GLY A 301 4.37 -2.11 9.14
N GLN A 302 4.93 -1.81 10.31
CA GLN A 302 5.81 -0.66 10.56
C GLN A 302 7.31 -1.01 10.46
N GLY A 303 7.63 -2.31 10.31
CA GLY A 303 8.99 -2.82 10.15
C GLY A 303 9.42 -3.03 8.71
N ASP A 304 10.46 -3.85 8.50
CA ASP A 304 11.11 -4.04 7.21
C ASP A 304 10.13 -4.65 6.19
N LEU A 305 9.28 -5.59 6.62
CA LEU A 305 8.33 -6.23 5.71
C LEU A 305 7.27 -5.25 5.20
N GLY A 306 6.88 -4.28 6.03
CA GLY A 306 5.99 -3.20 5.66
C GLY A 306 6.66 -2.21 4.71
N ALA A 307 7.86 -1.74 5.06
CA ALA A 307 8.65 -0.82 4.25
C ALA A 307 8.97 -1.38 2.86
N LEU A 308 9.22 -2.68 2.76
CA LEU A 308 9.46 -3.38 1.49
C LEU A 308 8.18 -3.79 0.75
N ALA A 309 6.99 -3.43 1.27
CA ALA A 309 5.69 -3.78 0.72
C ALA A 309 5.44 -5.29 0.56
N LEU A 310 6.06 -6.13 1.39
CA LEU A 310 5.89 -7.59 1.36
C LEU A 310 4.55 -8.04 1.98
N LEU A 311 3.93 -7.17 2.78
CA LEU A 311 2.71 -7.45 3.53
C LEU A 311 1.46 -6.94 2.81
N ARG A 312 0.34 -7.62 3.10
CA ARG A 312 -1.03 -7.12 2.91
C ARG A 312 -1.76 -7.10 4.24
N ARG A 313 -2.60 -6.09 4.47
CA ARG A 313 -3.38 -5.93 5.70
C ARG A 313 -4.84 -5.75 5.35
N ARG A 314 -5.73 -6.50 5.99
CA ARG A 314 -7.18 -6.36 5.81
C ARG A 314 -7.92 -6.85 7.06
N GLY A 315 -8.82 -6.03 7.60
CA GLY A 315 -9.71 -6.42 8.70
C GLY A 315 -8.99 -6.93 9.95
N GLY A 316 -7.93 -6.25 10.39
CA GLY A 316 -7.16 -6.64 11.58
C GLY A 316 -6.29 -7.91 11.38
N LYS A 317 -6.17 -8.39 10.15
CA LYS A 317 -5.27 -9.48 9.76
C LYS A 317 -4.14 -8.99 8.86
N VAL A 318 -3.04 -9.70 8.89
CA VAL A 318 -1.82 -9.47 8.10
C VAL A 318 -1.40 -10.78 7.43
N GLY A 319 -1.00 -10.71 6.17
CA GLY A 319 -0.50 -11.85 5.41
C GLY A 319 0.57 -11.40 4.42
N LEU A 320 1.27 -12.37 3.82
CA LEU A 320 2.17 -12.08 2.70
C LEU A 320 1.38 -11.71 1.46
N ARG A 321 1.96 -10.85 0.61
CA ARG A 321 1.47 -10.66 -0.76
C ARG A 321 1.72 -11.93 -1.57
N SER A 322 0.84 -12.20 -2.54
CA SER A 322 0.93 -13.41 -3.36
C SER A 322 2.22 -13.50 -4.16
N SER A 323 2.82 -12.37 -4.55
CA SER A 323 4.12 -12.35 -5.22
C SER A 323 5.23 -12.96 -4.35
N VAL A 324 5.18 -12.75 -3.03
CA VAL A 324 6.16 -13.29 -2.07
C VAL A 324 5.99 -14.79 -1.92
N THR A 325 4.75 -15.25 -1.75
CA THR A 325 4.46 -16.69 -1.64
C THR A 325 4.77 -17.41 -2.96
N ASP A 326 4.41 -16.81 -4.10
CA ASP A 326 4.72 -17.35 -5.43
C ASP A 326 6.23 -17.51 -5.63
N HIS A 327 7.02 -16.49 -5.24
CA HIS A 327 8.48 -16.55 -5.29
C HIS A 327 9.04 -17.68 -4.42
N LEU A 328 8.58 -17.78 -3.16
CA LEU A 328 9.01 -18.83 -2.23
C LEU A 328 8.61 -20.23 -2.71
N ASP A 329 7.53 -20.34 -3.47
CA ASP A 329 7.07 -21.57 -4.14
C ASP A 329 7.79 -21.91 -5.43
N GLY A 330 8.67 -21.03 -5.89
CA GLY A 330 9.42 -21.20 -7.14
C GLY A 330 8.54 -21.01 -8.38
N HIS A 331 7.40 -20.31 -8.25
CA HIS A 331 6.64 -19.87 -9.41
C HIS A 331 7.43 -18.80 -10.18
N ALA A 332 7.26 -18.82 -11.50
CA ALA A 332 7.85 -17.79 -12.36
C ALA A 332 7.22 -16.42 -12.06
N PRO A 333 7.98 -15.31 -12.22
CA PRO A 333 7.42 -13.98 -12.10
C PRO A 333 6.29 -13.77 -13.10
N ARG A 334 5.25 -13.04 -12.69
CA ARG A 334 4.06 -12.78 -13.51
C ARG A 334 4.00 -11.35 -14.03
N ALA A 335 4.56 -10.41 -13.26
CA ALA A 335 4.54 -8.98 -13.53
C ALA A 335 5.86 -8.47 -14.11
N ILE A 336 6.86 -9.34 -14.27
CA ILE A 336 8.16 -8.98 -14.86
C ILE A 336 8.69 -10.05 -15.79
N ARG A 337 9.48 -9.61 -16.76
CA ARG A 337 10.41 -10.46 -17.50
C ARG A 337 11.83 -10.16 -17.04
N ILE A 338 12.53 -11.21 -16.61
CA ILE A 338 13.92 -11.10 -16.12
C ILE A 338 14.88 -11.35 -17.28
N ILE A 339 15.91 -10.51 -17.39
CA ILE A 339 16.93 -10.59 -18.44
C ILE A 339 18.30 -10.49 -17.79
N GLY A 340 19.24 -11.32 -18.25
CA GLY A 340 20.58 -11.43 -17.67
C GLY A 340 20.71 -12.60 -16.68
N GLY A 341 21.95 -12.85 -16.27
CA GLY A 341 22.33 -14.05 -15.52
C GLY A 341 22.55 -13.77 -14.03
N ALA A 342 23.74 -13.27 -13.70
CA ALA A 342 24.12 -12.99 -12.32
C ALA A 342 23.67 -11.60 -11.89
N ALA A 343 23.19 -11.48 -10.65
CA ALA A 343 23.08 -10.18 -10.01
C ALA A 343 24.49 -9.58 -9.91
N THR A 344 24.72 -8.46 -10.58
CA THR A 344 25.93 -7.66 -10.39
C THR A 344 25.58 -6.51 -9.46
N ALA A 345 26.50 -6.12 -8.59
CA ALA A 345 26.34 -4.86 -7.88
C ALA A 345 26.20 -3.73 -8.92
N PRO A 346 25.07 -3.00 -8.95
CA PRO A 346 24.92 -1.90 -9.88
C PRO A 346 26.04 -0.89 -9.60
N ARG A 347 26.78 -0.49 -10.65
CA ARG A 347 27.76 0.58 -10.50
C ARG A 347 27.00 1.90 -10.40
N PRO A 348 27.17 2.69 -9.34
CA PRO A 348 26.57 4.01 -9.28
C PRO A 348 27.10 4.86 -10.46
N GLY A 349 26.19 5.52 -11.16
CA GLY A 349 26.53 6.32 -12.34
C GLY A 349 25.36 6.39 -13.32
N VAL A 350 25.56 7.17 -14.39
CA VAL A 350 24.58 7.29 -15.47
C VAL A 350 25.20 6.66 -16.71
N THR A 351 24.51 5.66 -17.26
CA THR A 351 24.88 5.09 -18.56
C THR A 351 23.91 5.60 -19.60
N ARG A 352 24.43 6.27 -20.62
CA ARG A 352 23.66 6.65 -21.80
C ARG A 352 23.73 5.52 -22.81
N LEU A 353 22.57 5.03 -23.23
CA LEU A 353 22.46 3.98 -24.23
C LEU A 353 21.76 4.56 -25.46
N ALA A 354 22.50 4.72 -26.55
CA ALA A 354 21.94 5.23 -27.79
C ALA A 354 21.08 4.16 -28.45
N ARG A 355 19.88 4.55 -28.93
CA ARG A 355 18.97 3.60 -29.59
C ARG A 355 19.52 3.18 -30.96
N GLU A 356 20.01 4.11 -31.78
CA GLU A 356 20.75 3.83 -33.05
C GLU A 356 20.15 2.70 -33.93
N GLY A 357 18.82 2.56 -33.96
CA GLY A 357 18.16 1.48 -34.69
C GLY A 357 18.20 0.09 -34.02
N LYS A 358 18.81 -0.05 -32.83
CA LYS A 358 18.76 -1.26 -32.00
C LYS A 358 17.32 -1.58 -31.60
N SER A 359 16.99 -2.87 -31.64
CA SER A 359 15.71 -3.39 -31.14
C SER A 359 15.66 -3.31 -29.62
N ASP A 360 14.46 -3.34 -29.05
CA ASP A 360 14.26 -3.29 -27.60
C ASP A 360 14.96 -4.48 -26.90
N ALA A 361 14.95 -5.66 -27.52
CA ALA A 361 15.67 -6.83 -27.02
C ALA A 361 17.19 -6.65 -26.99
N ALA A 362 17.77 -5.94 -27.97
CA ALA A 362 19.19 -5.63 -27.99
C ALA A 362 19.57 -4.64 -26.87
N ILE A 363 18.74 -3.60 -26.68
CA ILE A 363 18.90 -2.63 -25.59
C ILE A 363 18.81 -3.31 -24.23
N GLU A 364 17.81 -4.17 -24.04
CA GLU A 364 17.64 -4.94 -22.82
C GLU A 364 18.84 -5.87 -22.53
N THR A 365 19.38 -6.52 -23.55
CA THR A 365 20.56 -7.38 -23.40
C THR A 365 21.80 -6.58 -23.01
N GLU A 366 21.97 -5.38 -23.59
CA GLU A 366 23.06 -4.46 -23.25
C GLU A 366 22.92 -3.95 -21.81
N LEU A 367 21.70 -3.56 -21.41
CA LEU A 367 21.40 -3.16 -20.03
C LEU A 367 21.61 -4.29 -19.03
N ALA A 368 21.20 -5.52 -19.37
CA ALA A 368 21.47 -6.69 -18.55
C ALA A 368 22.98 -6.96 -18.43
N THR A 369 23.77 -6.70 -19.48
CA THR A 369 25.23 -6.82 -19.41
C THR A 369 25.84 -5.79 -18.45
N LEU A 370 25.28 -4.59 -18.39
CA LEU A 370 25.75 -3.49 -17.54
C LEU A 370 25.29 -3.59 -16.08
N LEU A 371 24.03 -4.00 -15.87
CA LEU A 371 23.34 -4.03 -14.58
C LEU A 371 23.21 -5.46 -14.01
N GLY A 372 23.72 -6.46 -14.74
CA GLY A 372 23.72 -7.87 -14.39
C GLY A 372 22.39 -8.55 -14.66
N ARG A 373 21.41 -8.29 -13.79
CA ARG A 373 20.06 -8.83 -13.91
C ARG A 373 19.06 -7.68 -13.86
N ILE A 374 18.28 -7.54 -14.92
CA ILE A 374 17.23 -6.51 -15.02
C ILE A 374 15.85 -7.15 -15.03
N ALA A 375 14.86 -6.38 -14.58
CA ALA A 375 13.45 -6.74 -14.65
C ALA A 375 12.71 -5.71 -15.49
N VAL A 376 12.12 -6.19 -16.59
CA VAL A 376 11.21 -5.40 -17.44
C VAL A 376 9.79 -5.61 -16.95
N LEU A 377 9.13 -4.51 -16.57
CA LEU A 377 7.80 -4.54 -15.96
C LEU A 377 6.70 -4.83 -16.99
N HIS A 378 5.75 -5.69 -16.63
CA HIS A 378 4.50 -5.95 -17.33
C HIS A 378 3.33 -5.66 -16.39
N GLY A 379 2.59 -4.57 -16.64
CA GLY A 379 1.42 -4.19 -15.84
C GLY A 379 1.73 -3.24 -14.67
N SER A 380 1.19 -3.52 -13.47
CA SER A 380 1.28 -2.61 -12.33
C SER A 380 2.71 -2.46 -11.82
N ALA A 381 3.19 -1.20 -11.77
CA ALA A 381 4.54 -0.86 -11.30
C ALA A 381 4.81 -1.37 -9.87
N SER A 382 3.85 -1.23 -8.95
CA SER A 382 4.01 -1.67 -7.56
C SER A 382 4.29 -3.17 -7.43
N ARG A 383 3.55 -4.00 -8.18
CA ARG A 383 3.72 -5.45 -8.20
C ARG A 383 5.03 -5.85 -8.89
N GLY A 384 5.32 -5.23 -10.03
CA GLY A 384 6.52 -5.56 -10.79
C GLY A 384 7.81 -5.17 -10.05
N VAL A 385 7.82 -4.03 -9.35
CA VAL A 385 8.96 -3.61 -8.50
C VAL A 385 9.21 -4.63 -7.38
N LEU A 386 8.14 -5.10 -6.74
CA LEU A 386 8.24 -6.10 -5.69
C LEU A 386 8.79 -7.44 -6.23
N GLU A 387 8.24 -7.93 -7.35
CA GLU A 387 8.74 -9.15 -8.01
C GLU A 387 10.22 -9.01 -8.40
N ALA A 388 10.62 -7.88 -8.96
CA ALA A 388 12.02 -7.64 -9.34
C ALA A 388 12.97 -7.71 -8.15
N ARG A 389 12.60 -7.05 -7.03
CA ARG A 389 13.41 -7.05 -5.81
C ARG A 389 13.59 -8.47 -5.25
N MET A 390 12.53 -9.26 -5.23
CA MET A 390 12.61 -10.66 -4.79
C MET A 390 13.52 -11.49 -5.67
N HIS A 391 13.58 -11.20 -6.97
CA HIS A 391 14.48 -11.88 -7.91
C HIS A 391 15.89 -11.29 -7.99
N GLY A 392 16.23 -10.30 -7.14
CA GLY A 392 17.52 -9.61 -7.16
C GLY A 392 17.78 -8.93 -8.50
N ALA A 393 16.72 -8.45 -9.14
CA ALA A 393 16.77 -7.80 -10.44
C ALA A 393 16.60 -6.28 -10.27
N THR A 394 17.40 -5.53 -11.00
CA THR A 394 17.28 -4.08 -11.10
C THR A 394 16.03 -3.75 -11.91
N VAL A 395 15.06 -3.05 -11.30
CA VAL A 395 13.85 -2.63 -12.00
C VAL A 395 14.22 -1.60 -13.04
N LEU A 396 13.72 -1.78 -14.26
CA LEU A 396 13.76 -0.75 -15.28
C LEU A 396 12.36 -0.16 -15.45
N ALA A 397 12.19 1.10 -15.05
CA ALA A 397 11.02 1.87 -15.43
C ALA A 397 11.29 2.52 -16.80
N LEU A 398 10.62 2.02 -17.84
CA LEU A 398 10.57 2.66 -19.16
C LEU A 398 9.55 3.79 -19.10
N ALA A 399 9.90 4.91 -18.47
CA ALA A 399 9.04 6.08 -18.49
C ALA A 399 9.35 6.88 -19.76
N ALA A 400 8.39 6.95 -20.70
CA ALA A 400 8.33 8.15 -21.53
C ALA A 400 8.01 9.31 -20.57
N PRO A 401 8.82 10.37 -20.51
CA PRO A 401 8.50 11.48 -19.64
C PRO A 401 7.15 12.08 -20.05
N ARG A 402 6.27 12.36 -19.08
CA ARG A 402 4.95 12.99 -19.33
C ARG A 402 5.09 14.38 -19.96
N GLU A 403 6.19 15.06 -19.68
CA GLU A 403 6.61 16.31 -20.32
C GLU A 403 8.06 16.16 -20.81
N ARG A 404 8.31 16.37 -22.10
CA ARG A 404 9.67 16.35 -22.66
C ARG A 404 10.40 17.61 -22.22
N PRO A 405 11.48 17.55 -21.42
CA PRO A 405 12.27 18.75 -21.16
C PRO A 405 12.96 19.18 -22.44
N GLU A 406 12.74 20.43 -22.86
CA GLU A 406 13.47 21.03 -23.97
C GLU A 406 14.79 21.66 -23.50
N PRO A 407 15.89 21.55 -24.29
CA PRO A 407 15.95 20.88 -25.58
C PRO A 407 16.17 19.37 -25.45
N TRP A 408 15.18 18.58 -25.89
CA TRP A 408 15.29 17.13 -26.00
C TRP A 408 16.06 16.82 -27.29
N PRO A 409 17.15 16.04 -27.26
CA PRO A 409 17.86 15.66 -28.47
C PRO A 409 16.90 14.88 -29.39
N ARG A 410 16.86 15.24 -30.67
CA ARG A 410 15.97 14.59 -31.67
C ARG A 410 16.17 13.07 -31.77
N ASP A 411 17.28 12.56 -31.22
CA ASP A 411 17.71 11.16 -31.25
C ASP A 411 17.93 10.55 -29.84
N ALA A 412 17.44 11.17 -28.76
CA ALA A 412 17.67 10.66 -27.40
C ALA A 412 16.89 9.36 -27.14
N GLY A 413 17.67 8.29 -26.91
CA GLY A 413 17.22 6.96 -26.53
C GLY A 413 16.58 6.89 -25.14
N LEU A 414 15.95 5.74 -24.92
CA LEU A 414 15.30 5.29 -23.70
C LEU A 414 16.03 5.72 -22.41
N ILE A 415 15.37 6.52 -21.55
CA ILE A 415 15.86 6.77 -20.19
C ILE A 415 15.42 5.59 -19.32
N VAL A 416 16.40 4.82 -18.88
CA VAL A 416 16.20 3.73 -17.93
C VAL A 416 16.55 4.25 -16.55
N VAL A 417 15.52 4.51 -15.77
CA VAL A 417 15.70 4.81 -14.35
C VAL A 417 15.79 3.48 -13.62
N ALA A 418 16.98 3.18 -13.12
CA ALA A 418 17.21 2.13 -12.15
C ALA A 418 17.13 2.75 -10.75
N ASP A 419 16.21 2.23 -9.94
CA ASP A 419 16.01 2.50 -8.51
C ASP A 419 15.01 3.61 -8.10
N ALA A 420 14.43 3.45 -6.90
CA ALA A 420 13.27 4.17 -6.39
C ALA A 420 13.55 5.63 -5.98
N ASP A 421 14.82 6.01 -5.86
CA ASP A 421 15.26 7.39 -5.60
C ASP A 421 16.02 7.93 -6.81
N VAL A 422 15.29 8.50 -7.78
CA VAL A 422 15.90 9.26 -8.88
C VAL A 422 16.28 10.64 -8.37
N PRO A 423 17.58 11.00 -8.35
CA PRO A 423 17.95 12.31 -7.88
C PRO A 423 17.52 13.42 -8.85
N PRO A 424 17.22 14.63 -8.36
CA PRO A 424 16.92 15.80 -9.19
C PRO A 424 17.98 16.12 -10.26
N TRP A 425 19.22 15.65 -10.11
CA TRP A 425 20.32 15.88 -11.06
C TRP A 425 20.38 14.90 -12.25
N VAL A 426 19.52 13.88 -12.31
CA VAL A 426 19.24 13.18 -13.59
C VAL A 426 18.63 14.18 -14.60
N ALA A 427 17.95 15.22 -14.10
CA ALA A 427 17.53 16.39 -14.87
C ALA A 427 18.66 17.39 -15.19
N ALA A 428 19.91 17.14 -14.77
CA ALA A 428 21.06 18.04 -15.00
C ALA A 428 22.04 17.53 -16.10
N LEU A 429 21.72 16.43 -16.79
CA LEU A 429 22.61 15.85 -17.80
C LEU A 429 22.27 16.36 -19.20
N ALA A 430 23.06 17.34 -19.66
CA ALA A 430 23.35 17.58 -21.08
C ALA A 430 24.76 17.03 -21.43
N PRO A 431 25.07 16.83 -22.73
CA PRO A 431 25.94 15.74 -23.22
C PRO A 431 27.42 16.11 -23.24
N THR A 432 28.32 15.16 -22.95
CA THR A 432 29.74 15.31 -23.29
C THR A 432 29.99 14.78 -24.69
N ALA A 433 30.48 15.68 -25.55
CA ALA A 433 31.01 15.40 -26.87
C ALA A 433 32.37 14.68 -26.78
N SER A 434 32.49 13.59 -27.53
CA SER A 434 33.63 13.26 -28.42
C SER A 434 33.25 12.02 -29.23
#